data_AF-A0A1G4PQN6-F1
#
_entry.id   AF-A0A1G4PQN6-F1
#
_cell.length_a   1.000
_cell.length_b   1.000
_cell.length_c   1.000
_cell.angle_alpha   90.00
_cell.angle_beta   90.00
_cell.angle_gamma   90.00
#
_symmetry.space_group_name_H-M   'P 1'
#
loop_
_entity.id
_entity.type
_entity.pdbx_description
1 polymer ?
#
loop_
_entity_poly.entity_id
_entity_poly.type
_entity_poly.pdbx_seq_one_letter_code
_entity_poly.pdbx_strand_id
1 'polypeptide(L)' 'MPEENKTTAKVEPLRKTRPCPECGKPSHRDHYPFCSNRCREVDLSRWLNGAYAIPVAEDEKTADYDDEE' A
#
# COMPACT_ATOMS: atom_id res chain seq x y z
N MET A 1 16.53 30.14 21.98
CA MET A 1 15.31 29.72 22.69
C MET A 1 14.34 29.20 21.63
N PRO A 2 13.76 28.01 21.84
CA PRO A 2 13.50 27.03 20.78
C PRO A 2 12.17 27.23 20.03
N GLU A 3 12.24 26.93 18.74
CA GLU A 3 11.24 26.19 17.95
C GLU A 3 9.76 26.59 18.01
N GLU A 4 9.36 27.45 17.07
CA GLU A 4 7.96 27.54 16.64
C GLU A 4 7.88 27.33 15.13
N ASN A 5 8.17 26.09 14.69
CA ASN A 5 7.93 25.69 13.31
C ASN A 5 6.42 25.54 13.10
N LYS A 6 5.84 26.64 12.64
CA LYS A 6 4.45 26.87 12.24
C LYS A 6 3.90 25.67 11.48
N THR A 7 2.94 25.00 12.11
CA THR A 7 2.12 23.91 11.61
C THR A 7 1.64 24.20 10.19
N THR A 8 2.30 23.60 9.20
CA THR A 8 1.77 23.44 7.85
C THR A 8 0.53 22.57 7.97
N ALA A 9 -0.65 23.17 7.81
CA ALA A 9 -1.92 22.45 7.84
C ALA A 9 -1.85 21.26 6.87
N LYS A 10 -1.75 20.04 7.42
CA LYS A 10 -1.67 18.79 6.67
C LYS A 10 -2.96 18.68 5.88
N VAL A 11 -2.87 18.87 4.56
CA VAL A 11 -4.01 18.76 3.65
C VAL A 11 -4.38 17.28 3.61
N GLU A 12 -5.21 16.84 4.57
CA GLU A 12 -5.66 15.46 4.65
C GLU A 12 -6.79 15.27 3.63
N PRO A 13 -6.55 14.55 2.53
CA PRO A 13 -7.59 14.33 1.55
C PRO A 13 -8.77 13.61 2.23
N LEU A 14 -9.99 14.09 2.01
CA LEU A 14 -11.25 13.49 2.47
C LEU A 14 -11.52 12.18 1.70
N ARG A 15 -10.55 11.26 1.69
CA ARG A 15 -10.72 9.94 1.10
C ARG A 15 -11.67 9.14 1.99
N LYS A 16 -12.65 8.49 1.36
CA LYS A 16 -13.61 7.62 2.03
C LYS A 16 -12.85 6.55 2.82
N THR A 17 -13.30 6.25 4.04
CA THR A 17 -12.71 5.21 4.88
C THR A 17 -12.78 3.86 4.17
N ARG A 18 -11.63 3.22 3.95
CA ARG A 18 -11.53 1.87 3.40
C ARG A 18 -11.27 0.89 4.55
N PRO A 19 -11.71 -0.38 4.46
CA PRO A 19 -11.26 -1.40 5.38
C PRO A 19 -9.76 -1.64 5.20
N CYS A 20 -9.04 -1.83 6.29
CA CYS A 20 -7.62 -2.16 6.31
C CYS A 20 -7.41 -3.51 5.60
N PRO A 21 -6.50 -3.61 4.62
CA PRO A 21 -6.27 -4.86 3.87
C PRO A 21 -5.71 -5.98 4.75
N GLU A 22 -5.07 -5.64 5.87
CA GLU A 22 -4.46 -6.62 6.78
C GLU A 22 -5.44 -7.18 7.82
N CYS A 23 -6.43 -6.40 8.25
CA CYS A 23 -7.29 -6.78 9.40
C CYS A 23 -8.77 -6.38 9.28
N GLY A 24 -9.20 -5.76 8.18
CA GLY A 24 -10.59 -5.38 7.92
C GLY A 24 -11.14 -4.21 8.75
N LYS A 25 -10.38 -3.67 9.70
CA LYS A 25 -10.78 -2.51 10.54
C LYS A 25 -10.86 -1.22 9.71
N PRO A 26 -11.69 -0.24 10.08
CA PRO A 26 -11.75 1.04 9.36
C PRO A 26 -10.37 1.73 9.35
N SER A 27 -9.95 2.22 8.18
CA SER A 27 -8.69 2.94 8.01
C SER A 27 -8.65 4.22 8.86
N HIS A 28 -7.53 4.49 9.53
CA HIS A 28 -7.31 5.74 10.23
C HIS A 28 -6.76 6.80 9.25
N ARG A 29 -7.11 8.07 9.43
CA ARG A 29 -6.71 9.15 8.50
C ARG A 29 -5.18 9.28 8.40
N ASP A 30 -4.50 9.19 9.54
CA ASP A 30 -3.03 9.25 9.59
C ASP A 30 -2.31 8.05 8.99
N HIS A 31 -2.98 6.90 8.89
CA HIS A 31 -2.37 5.64 8.47
C HIS A 31 -3.03 5.06 7.21
N TYR A 32 -3.87 5.84 6.52
CA TYR A 32 -4.57 5.40 5.31
C TYR A 32 -3.57 4.85 4.29
N PRO A 33 -3.79 3.63 3.75
CA PRO A 33 -5.02 2.82 3.74
C PRO A 33 -5.22 1.86 4.94
N PHE A 34 -4.33 1.88 5.92
CA PHE A 34 -4.35 0.96 7.07
C PHE A 34 -5.05 1.55 8.30
N CYS A 35 -5.34 0.70 9.28
CA CYS A 35 -5.85 1.15 10.58
C CYS A 35 -4.73 1.66 11.52
N SER A 36 -3.47 1.26 11.32
CA SER A 36 -2.34 1.61 12.20
C SER A 36 -0.98 1.36 11.54
N ASN A 37 0.10 1.89 12.14
CA ASN A 37 1.48 1.63 11.70
C ASN A 37 1.83 0.12 11.70
N ARG A 38 1.35 -0.63 12.70
CA ARG A 38 1.60 -2.08 12.79
C ARG A 38 1.07 -2.83 11.57
N CYS A 39 -0.13 -2.49 11.08
CA CYS A 39 -0.69 -3.14 9.89
C CYS A 39 0.10 -2.81 8.62
N ARG A 40 0.71 -1.62 8.54
CA ARG A 40 1.60 -1.25 7.43
C ARG A 40 2.87 -2.10 7.42
N GLU A 41 3.47 -2.35 8.59
CA GLU A 41 4.68 -3.17 8.72
C GLU A 41 4.42 -4.66 8.41
N VAL A 42 3.26 -5.18 8.84
CA VAL A 42 2.87 -6.57 8.52
C VAL A 42 2.62 -6.73 7.03
N ASP A 43 1.93 -5.77 6.40
CA ASP A 43 1.76 -5.75 4.95
C ASP A 43 3.12 -5.76 4.25
N LEU A 44 4.03 -4.85 4.63
CA LEU A 44 5.40 -4.82 4.10
C LEU A 44 6.13 -6.16 4.25
N SER A 45 5.97 -6.84 5.38
CA SER A 45 6.57 -8.17 5.60
C SER A 45 5.99 -9.21 4.62
N ARG A 46 4.68 -9.19 4.35
CA ARG A 46 4.04 -10.07 3.36
C ARG A 46 4.55 -9.81 1.94
N TRP A 47 4.80 -8.54 1.60
CA TRP A 47 5.46 -8.17 0.34
C TRP A 47 6.87 -8.75 0.25
N LEU A 48 7.69 -8.56 1.28
CA LEU A 48 9.07 -9.07 1.30
C LEU A 48 9.15 -10.60 1.31
N ASN A 49 8.14 -11.27 1.89
CA ASN A 49 8.04 -12.72 1.88
C ASN A 49 7.51 -13.29 0.54
N GLY A 50 7.17 -12.45 -0.43
CA GLY A 50 6.63 -12.89 -1.72
C GLY A 50 5.20 -13.43 -1.65
N ALA A 51 4.43 -13.12 -0.60
CA ALA A 51 3.04 -13.54 -0.49
C ALA A 51 2.14 -12.86 -1.54
N TYR A 52 2.55 -11.69 -2.02
CA TYR A 52 1.92 -11.00 -3.15
C TYR A 52 2.57 -11.44 -4.46
N ALA A 53 2.31 -12.68 -4.87
CA ALA A 53 2.70 -13.22 -6.17
C ALA A 53 1.46 -13.31 -7.08
N ILE A 54 1.61 -12.87 -8.33
CA ILE A 54 0.58 -13.08 -9.36
C ILE A 54 0.76 -14.50 -9.89
N PRO A 55 -0.24 -15.39 -9.76
CA PRO A 55 -0.13 -16.73 -10.30
C PRO A 55 -0.02 -16.66 -11.82
N VAL A 56 0.94 -17.38 -12.39
CA VAL A 56 1.03 -17.58 -13.83
C VAL A 56 -0.07 -18.54 -14.22
N ALA A 57 -0.96 -18.10 -15.11
CA ALA A 57 -1.88 -19.00 -15.78
C ALA A 57 -1.05 -19.84 -16.77
N GLU A 58 -1.23 -21.16 -16.73
CA GLU A 58 -0.35 -22.12 -17.44
C GLU A 58 -0.44 -22.00 -18.97
N ASP A 59 -1.33 -21.12 -19.45
CA ASP A 59 -1.61 -20.71 -20.82
C ASP A 59 -0.71 -19.58 -21.39
N GLU A 60 0.20 -18.98 -20.61
CA GLU A 60 1.10 -17.91 -21.11
C GLU A 60 2.54 -18.36 -21.41
N LYS A 61 2.74 -19.53 -22.03
CA LYS A 61 4.07 -19.91 -22.55
C LYS A 61 4.48 -19.16 -23.83
N THR A 62 3.70 -18.18 -24.26
CA THR A 62 3.97 -17.36 -25.45
C THR A 62 3.97 -15.88 -25.08
N ALA A 63 4.98 -15.42 -24.36
CA ALA A 63 5.36 -14.01 -24.43
C ALA A 63 6.11 -13.83 -25.76
N ASP A 64 5.34 -13.64 -26.84
CA ASP A 64 5.84 -13.24 -28.15
C ASP A 64 6.38 -11.81 -28.02
N TYR A 65 7.68 -11.70 -27.77
CA TYR A 65 8.39 -10.44 -27.98
C TYR A 65 8.66 -10.36 -29.49
N ASP A 66 7.78 -9.67 -30.22
CA ASP A 66 8.01 -9.30 -31.61
C ASP A 66 9.14 -8.25 -31.64
N ASP A 67 10.37 -8.72 -31.84
CA ASP A 67 11.54 -7.90 -32.16
C ASP A 67 11.44 -7.55 -33.66
N GLU A 68 10.70 -6.49 -33.99
CA GLU A 68 10.66 -5.95 -35.35
C GLU A 68 11.94 -5.15 -35.65
N GLU A 69 12.67 -5.59 -36.68
CA GLU A 69 13.90 -5.03 -37.29
C GLU A 69 13.71 -3.66 -37.97
#